data_AF-A0A947LTF4-F1
#
_entry.id   AF-A0A947LTF4-F1
#
_cell.length_a   1.000
_cell.length_b   1.000
_cell.length_c   1.000
_cell.angle_alpha   90.00
_cell.angle_beta   90.00
_cell.angle_gamma   90.00
#
_symmetry.space_group_name_H-M   'P 1'
#
loop_
_entity.id
_entity.type
_entity.pdbx_description
1 polymer ?
#
loop_
_entity_poly.entity_id
_entity_poly.type
_entity_poly.pdbx_seq_one_letter_code
_entity_poly.pdbx_strand_id
1 'polypeptide(L)'
;PNNVNTASYTSSSAATAVAINGTTIGIPANTNIADMVTAMNEATSRTGVSVASSGNQLTFTPENGADLTLANITGSVLSSFNGTSGGPSSVTLSAGIVLSATIPSLVKVTEGTGSTANDLQLLIGFSVSTTSVFPSINLNAAVTSYSNAAISSASIDGGSVVTFNNVIIENLIVDNGSVVNIANSIVKNVTLNNGSVANFNGSSVGFPSVNGGAVLNNNSPAPAGSSSFPVIKSFQVSQMDISTVSGASDAIQTADFSLQQISQARAKLGALQSRFESSIANLQVTSENLSASRSRILDADFAAETANLSRSQILQQAGTAMVAQANQLPQGVLALLR
;
A
#
# COMPACT_ATOMS: atom_id res chain seq x y z
N PRO A 1 -17.30 23.91 1.89
CA PRO A 1 -16.01 24.56 1.56
C PRO A 1 -14.89 23.51 1.50
N ASN A 2 -14.09 23.54 0.43
CA ASN A 2 -13.03 22.58 0.07
C ASN A 2 -13.49 21.37 -0.75
N ASN A 3 -14.17 21.64 -1.88
CA ASN A 3 -14.26 20.72 -3.01
C ASN A 3 -13.41 21.33 -4.14
N VAL A 4 -12.10 21.11 -4.12
CA VAL A 4 -11.19 21.67 -5.14
C VAL A 4 -10.46 20.53 -5.83
N ASN A 5 -11.09 20.00 -6.88
CA ASN A 5 -10.46 19.03 -7.77
C ASN A 5 -9.50 19.79 -8.69
N THR A 6 -8.27 20.02 -8.23
CA THR A 6 -7.29 20.84 -8.93
C THR A 6 -6.57 20.04 -10.02
N ALA A 7 -6.65 20.45 -11.28
CA ALA A 7 -5.72 20.01 -12.34
C ALA A 7 -4.72 21.13 -12.62
N SER A 8 -3.42 20.88 -12.46
CA SER A 8 -2.33 21.86 -12.53
C SER A 8 -1.61 21.87 -13.90
N TYR A 9 -1.70 22.94 -14.70
CA TYR A 9 -1.03 23.09 -16.03
C TYR A 9 0.12 24.09 -16.00
N THR A 10 1.30 23.74 -16.53
CA THR A 10 2.38 24.70 -16.82
C THR A 10 2.37 25.10 -18.30
N SER A 11 2.35 26.41 -18.59
CA SER A 11 2.28 26.92 -19.95
C SER A 11 3.63 26.85 -20.69
N SER A 12 3.67 26.13 -21.81
CA SER A 12 4.65 26.34 -22.88
C SER A 12 3.97 27.04 -24.06
N SER A 13 4.64 28.06 -24.60
CA SER A 13 4.11 29.21 -25.36
C SER A 13 3.49 28.95 -26.75
N ALA A 14 2.54 28.01 -26.93
CA ALA A 14 2.02 27.72 -28.28
C ALA A 14 0.52 27.35 -28.41
N ALA A 15 -0.30 27.37 -27.36
CA ALA A 15 -1.72 27.01 -27.51
C ALA A 15 -2.54 28.18 -28.09
N THR A 16 -3.00 28.06 -29.34
CA THR A 16 -3.92 29.01 -29.99
C THR A 16 -5.37 28.82 -29.56
N ALA A 17 -5.70 27.69 -28.92
CA ALA A 17 -6.99 27.41 -28.30
C ALA A 17 -6.86 26.30 -27.25
N VAL A 18 -7.66 26.38 -26.20
CA VAL A 18 -7.83 25.33 -25.18
C VAL A 18 -9.26 24.83 -25.25
N ALA A 19 -9.49 23.53 -25.21
CA ALA A 19 -10.84 22.97 -25.13
C ALA A 19 -11.10 22.38 -23.75
N ILE A 20 -12.21 22.78 -23.12
CA ILE A 20 -12.65 22.28 -21.81
C ILE A 20 -14.06 21.71 -21.98
N ASN A 21 -14.28 20.44 -21.61
CA ASN A 21 -15.59 19.79 -21.71
C ASN A 21 -16.22 19.93 -23.11
N GLY A 22 -15.40 19.71 -24.13
CA GLY A 22 -15.79 19.82 -25.54
C GLY A 22 -15.97 21.26 -26.05
N THR A 23 -15.89 22.28 -25.20
CA THR A 23 -16.00 23.70 -25.59
C THR A 23 -14.61 24.26 -25.89
N THR A 24 -14.36 24.66 -27.14
CA THR A 24 -13.12 25.35 -27.55
C THR A 24 -13.15 26.82 -27.14
N ILE A 25 -12.09 27.25 -26.46
CA ILE A 25 -11.84 28.61 -25.98
C ILE A 25 -10.60 29.11 -26.73
N GLY A 26 -10.79 30.14 -27.56
CA GLY A 26 -9.67 30.74 -28.30
C GLY A 26 -8.76 31.51 -27.36
N ILE A 27 -7.46 31.25 -27.43
CA ILE A 27 -6.44 31.96 -26.66
C ILE A 27 -5.61 32.79 -27.65
N PRO A 28 -5.76 34.12 -27.68
CA PRO A 28 -4.97 34.98 -28.57
C PRO A 28 -3.46 34.77 -28.37
N ALA A 29 -2.67 34.94 -29.43
CA ALA A 29 -1.21 34.83 -29.33
C ALA A 29 -0.67 35.88 -28.35
N ASN A 30 0.34 35.49 -27.54
CA ASN A 30 1.00 36.33 -26.54
C ASN A 30 0.12 36.79 -25.35
N THR A 31 -1.00 36.15 -25.07
CA THR A 31 -1.75 36.41 -23.82
C THR A 31 -0.96 35.96 -22.60
N ASN A 32 -0.98 36.78 -21.56
CA ASN A 32 -0.47 36.36 -20.26
C ASN A 32 -1.46 35.35 -19.61
N ILE A 33 -1.02 34.70 -18.54
CA ILE A 33 -1.82 33.66 -17.86
C ILE A 33 -3.13 34.23 -17.29
N ALA A 34 -3.14 35.48 -16.82
CA ALA A 34 -4.33 36.11 -16.26
C ALA A 34 -5.41 36.34 -17.33
N ASP A 35 -5.02 36.75 -18.53
CA ASP A 35 -5.94 36.91 -19.67
C ASP A 35 -6.50 35.55 -20.11
N MET A 36 -5.66 34.52 -20.10
CA MET A 36 -6.06 33.15 -20.42
C MET A 36 -7.08 32.61 -19.39
N VAL A 37 -6.83 32.83 -18.09
CA VAL A 37 -7.76 32.50 -16.99
C VAL A 37 -9.08 33.24 -17.16
N THR A 38 -9.03 34.52 -17.52
CA THR A 38 -10.23 35.33 -17.76
C THR A 38 -11.07 34.74 -18.90
N ALA A 39 -10.45 34.49 -20.06
CA ALA A 39 -11.14 33.88 -21.21
C ALA A 39 -11.74 32.50 -20.89
N MET A 40 -11.05 31.68 -20.09
CA MET A 40 -11.59 30.38 -19.67
C MET A 40 -12.76 30.51 -18.69
N ASN A 41 -12.70 31.47 -17.77
CA ASN A 41 -13.77 31.72 -16.80
C ASN A 41 -15.02 32.38 -17.43
N GLU A 42 -14.89 33.10 -18.54
CA GLU A 42 -16.05 33.55 -19.32
C GLU A 42 -16.84 32.38 -19.92
N ALA A 43 -16.17 31.25 -20.18
CA ALA A 43 -16.78 30.04 -20.70
C ALA A 43 -17.32 29.09 -19.60
N THR A 44 -17.18 29.41 -18.31
CA THR A 44 -17.56 28.52 -17.19
C THR A 44 -18.99 28.00 -17.25
N SER A 45 -19.95 28.84 -17.69
CA SER A 45 -21.36 28.42 -17.84
C SER A 45 -21.58 27.33 -18.89
N ARG A 46 -20.65 27.21 -19.85
CA ARG A 46 -20.69 26.22 -20.94
C ARG A 46 -19.79 25.02 -20.64
N THR A 47 -18.67 25.24 -19.95
CA THR A 47 -17.68 24.20 -19.63
C THR A 47 -18.02 23.47 -18.33
N GLY A 48 -18.71 24.13 -17.39
CA GLY A 48 -18.92 23.65 -16.01
C GLY A 48 -17.63 23.61 -15.20
N VAL A 49 -16.59 24.35 -15.60
CA VAL A 49 -15.25 24.29 -15.02
C VAL A 49 -14.73 25.71 -14.82
N SER A 50 -14.43 26.06 -13.58
CA SER A 50 -13.74 27.30 -13.23
C SER A 50 -12.22 27.09 -13.30
N VAL A 51 -11.48 28.15 -13.61
CA VAL A 51 -10.02 28.10 -13.72
C VAL A 51 -9.39 29.19 -12.86
N ALA A 52 -8.35 28.82 -12.10
CA ALA A 52 -7.52 29.74 -11.35
C ALA A 52 -6.06 29.64 -11.83
N SER A 53 -5.20 30.59 -11.45
CA SER A 53 -3.77 30.48 -11.67
C SER A 53 -2.95 30.81 -10.43
N SER A 54 -1.85 30.09 -10.23
CA SER A 54 -0.82 30.41 -9.25
C SER A 54 0.55 30.35 -9.94
N GLY A 55 1.14 31.51 -10.23
CA GLY A 55 2.35 31.60 -11.04
C GLY A 55 2.11 31.05 -12.45
N ASN A 56 2.95 30.12 -12.89
CA ASN A 56 2.81 29.46 -14.19
C ASN A 56 1.82 28.29 -14.20
N GLN A 57 1.14 28.02 -13.07
CA GLN A 57 0.25 26.89 -12.92
C GLN A 57 -1.22 27.32 -13.07
N LEU A 58 -1.98 26.69 -13.97
CA LEU A 58 -3.46 26.81 -13.98
C LEU A 58 -4.08 25.70 -13.16
N THR A 59 -5.15 26.00 -12.44
CA THR A 59 -5.94 25.08 -11.64
C THR A 59 -7.36 25.03 -12.19
N PHE A 60 -7.75 23.95 -12.85
CA PHE A 60 -9.13 23.72 -13.29
C PHE A 60 -9.92 23.09 -12.15
N THR A 61 -11.11 23.62 -11.85
CA THR A 61 -12.01 23.12 -10.80
C THR A 61 -13.41 22.92 -11.39
N PRO A 62 -13.82 21.66 -11.65
CA PRO A 62 -15.18 21.34 -12.09
C PRO A 62 -16.21 21.72 -11.02
N GLU A 63 -17.27 22.38 -11.46
CA GLU A 63 -18.40 22.73 -10.60
C GLU A 63 -19.31 21.50 -10.43
N ASN A 64 -19.87 21.31 -9.23
CA ASN A 64 -20.86 20.27 -8.92
C ASN A 64 -20.44 18.81 -9.23
N GLY A 65 -19.12 18.51 -9.25
CA GLY A 65 -18.62 17.15 -9.49
C GLY A 65 -18.72 16.69 -10.95
N ALA A 66 -18.90 17.63 -11.90
CA ALA A 66 -18.86 17.33 -13.32
C ALA A 66 -17.49 16.76 -13.75
N ASP A 67 -17.49 15.92 -14.78
CA ASP A 67 -16.27 15.39 -15.39
C ASP A 67 -15.43 16.52 -16.00
N LEU A 68 -14.11 16.28 -16.09
CA LEU A 68 -13.17 17.25 -16.64
C LEU A 68 -12.48 16.66 -17.87
N THR A 69 -12.69 17.28 -19.04
CA THR A 69 -11.98 16.93 -20.27
C THR A 69 -11.19 18.13 -20.77
N LEU A 70 -9.88 17.94 -20.96
CA LEU A 70 -8.98 18.98 -21.47
C LEU A 70 -8.43 18.55 -22.83
N ALA A 71 -8.55 19.41 -23.83
CA ALA A 71 -8.03 19.18 -25.17
C ALA A 71 -7.29 20.38 -25.79
N ASN A 72 -6.46 20.10 -26.81
CA ASN A 72 -5.60 21.05 -27.53
C ASN A 72 -4.51 21.68 -26.65
N ILE A 73 -3.96 20.90 -25.73
CA ILE A 73 -2.95 21.34 -24.77
C ILE A 73 -1.60 20.71 -25.13
N THR A 74 -0.66 21.53 -25.62
CA THR A 74 0.64 21.05 -26.09
C THR A 74 1.75 21.33 -25.07
N GLY A 75 2.58 20.31 -24.76
CA GLY A 75 3.85 20.50 -24.06
C GLY A 75 3.72 20.79 -22.56
N SER A 76 2.64 20.32 -21.93
CA SER A 76 2.36 20.58 -20.52
C SER A 76 2.53 19.34 -19.66
N VAL A 77 2.94 19.59 -18.41
CA VAL A 77 3.02 18.57 -17.36
C VAL A 77 1.86 18.78 -16.40
N LEU A 78 1.01 17.77 -16.27
CA LEU A 78 -0.06 17.75 -15.28
C LEU A 78 0.48 17.19 -13.95
N SER A 79 0.56 18.06 -12.94
CA SER A 79 1.33 17.76 -11.72
C SER A 79 0.51 17.24 -10.52
N SER A 80 -0.82 17.39 -10.51
CA SER A 80 -1.66 16.85 -9.44
C SER A 80 -3.14 16.78 -9.82
N PHE A 81 -3.84 15.84 -9.17
CA PHE A 81 -5.30 15.82 -8.98
C PHE A 81 -5.58 15.68 -7.49
N ASN A 82 -6.38 16.56 -6.89
CA ASN A 82 -6.75 16.46 -5.47
C ASN A 82 -8.27 16.23 -5.33
N GLY A 83 -8.71 14.97 -5.35
CA GLY A 83 -10.11 14.63 -5.12
C GLY A 83 -10.39 14.38 -3.64
N THR A 84 -11.38 15.08 -3.07
CA THR A 84 -12.11 14.57 -1.90
C THR A 84 -13.41 13.92 -2.37
N SER A 85 -14.08 13.14 -1.51
CA SER A 85 -15.33 12.45 -1.83
C SER A 85 -16.34 13.42 -2.45
N GLY A 86 -16.68 13.22 -3.73
CA GLY A 86 -17.52 14.14 -4.53
C GLY A 86 -16.83 14.79 -5.75
N GLY A 87 -15.62 14.35 -6.11
CA GLY A 87 -14.90 14.77 -7.32
C GLY A 87 -15.46 14.22 -8.65
N PRO A 88 -14.90 14.63 -9.81
CA PRO A 88 -15.32 14.15 -11.13
C PRO A 88 -15.30 12.62 -11.19
N SER A 89 -16.30 12.03 -11.85
CA SER A 89 -16.34 10.58 -12.08
C SER A 89 -15.29 10.13 -13.11
N SER A 90 -14.87 11.04 -14.00
CA SER A 90 -13.77 10.83 -14.93
C SER A 90 -13.02 12.12 -15.31
N VAL A 91 -11.74 11.96 -15.65
CA VAL A 91 -10.88 12.98 -16.24
C VAL A 91 -10.34 12.45 -17.57
N THR A 92 -10.51 13.21 -18.66
CA THR A 92 -9.96 12.87 -19.97
C THR A 92 -8.96 13.92 -20.44
N LEU A 93 -7.78 13.49 -20.88
CA LEU A 93 -6.67 14.34 -21.32
C LEU A 93 -6.35 14.08 -22.80
N SER A 94 -6.23 15.12 -23.63
CA SER A 94 -5.83 14.97 -25.05
C SER A 94 -4.33 14.75 -25.25
N ALA A 95 -3.95 14.49 -26.50
CA ALA A 95 -2.57 14.37 -26.99
C ALA A 95 -1.64 15.49 -26.50
N GLY A 96 -0.42 15.13 -26.08
CA GLY A 96 0.66 16.09 -25.76
C GLY A 96 0.75 16.54 -24.29
N ILE A 97 -0.08 15.99 -23.41
CA ILE A 97 -0.01 16.18 -21.95
C ILE A 97 0.82 15.04 -21.34
N VAL A 98 1.85 15.38 -20.57
CA VAL A 98 2.64 14.42 -19.76
C VAL A 98 2.08 14.38 -18.35
N LEU A 99 1.74 13.19 -17.85
CA LEU A 99 1.20 13.00 -16.50
C LEU A 99 2.31 12.53 -15.54
N SER A 100 2.59 13.30 -14.49
CA SER A 100 3.64 13.02 -13.49
C SER A 100 3.17 13.32 -12.06
N ALA A 101 2.06 12.69 -11.64
CA ALA A 101 1.33 13.04 -10.42
C ALA A 101 1.10 11.85 -9.47
N THR A 102 0.95 12.15 -8.18
CA THR A 102 0.36 11.28 -7.16
C THR A 102 -1.13 11.58 -7.03
N ILE A 103 -2.01 10.59 -7.19
CA ILE A 103 -3.47 10.79 -7.16
C ILE A 103 -4.08 10.09 -5.92
N PRO A 104 -4.71 10.84 -4.98
CA PRO A 104 -5.14 10.30 -3.69
C PRO A 104 -6.56 9.70 -3.66
N SER A 105 -7.35 9.74 -4.74
CA SER A 105 -8.72 9.16 -4.74
C SER A 105 -9.29 8.85 -6.14
N LEU A 106 -10.44 8.14 -6.17
CA LEU A 106 -11.18 7.56 -7.30
C LEU A 106 -11.36 8.55 -8.47
N VAL A 107 -10.47 8.49 -9.46
CA VAL A 107 -10.54 9.30 -10.69
C VAL A 107 -10.27 8.39 -11.89
N LYS A 108 -11.21 8.20 -12.80
CA LYS A 108 -10.90 7.51 -14.06
C LYS A 108 -10.05 8.42 -14.95
N VAL A 109 -8.77 8.12 -15.15
CA VAL A 109 -7.91 8.88 -16.09
C VAL A 109 -7.98 8.22 -17.48
N THR A 110 -8.38 9.01 -18.48
CA THR A 110 -8.44 8.61 -19.89
C THR A 110 -7.47 9.45 -20.74
N GLU A 111 -6.48 8.81 -21.38
CA GLU A 111 -5.55 9.48 -22.29
C GLU A 111 -5.96 9.35 -23.76
N GLY A 112 -5.94 10.46 -24.49
CA GLY A 112 -6.08 10.51 -25.94
C GLY A 112 -4.84 10.03 -26.69
N THR A 113 -4.99 9.77 -27.99
CA THR A 113 -3.92 9.30 -28.88
C THR A 113 -2.69 10.23 -28.86
N GLY A 114 -1.52 9.74 -28.45
CA GLY A 114 -0.25 10.47 -28.50
C GLY A 114 0.23 11.10 -27.19
N SER A 115 -0.42 10.84 -26.05
CA SER A 115 0.06 11.22 -24.72
C SER A 115 1.03 10.18 -24.14
N THR A 116 1.95 10.62 -23.25
CA THR A 116 2.92 9.75 -22.57
C THR A 116 2.79 9.88 -21.05
N ALA A 117 2.64 8.75 -20.35
CA ALA A 117 2.68 8.68 -18.89
C ALA A 117 4.07 8.25 -18.42
N ASN A 118 4.69 9.05 -17.55
CA ASN A 118 5.96 8.72 -16.90
C ASN A 118 5.75 8.72 -15.38
N ASP A 119 6.14 7.63 -14.69
CA ASP A 119 6.11 7.51 -13.21
C ASP A 119 4.76 7.77 -12.52
N LEU A 120 3.67 7.22 -13.07
CA LEU A 120 2.34 7.37 -12.45
C LEU A 120 2.21 6.51 -11.17
N GLN A 121 2.14 7.16 -10.00
CA GLN A 121 1.89 6.51 -8.71
C GLN A 121 0.43 6.68 -8.27
N LEU A 122 -0.27 5.57 -8.11
CA LEU A 122 -1.73 5.51 -7.94
C LEU A 122 -2.09 4.87 -6.60
N LEU A 123 -2.95 5.51 -5.82
CA LEU A 123 -3.43 4.99 -4.54
C LEU A 123 -4.81 4.31 -4.66
N ILE A 124 -5.11 3.44 -3.69
CA ILE A 124 -6.13 2.39 -3.61
C ILE A 124 -7.44 2.65 -4.40
N GLY A 125 -7.89 1.65 -5.18
CA GLY A 125 -9.25 1.54 -5.73
C GLY A 125 -9.47 2.14 -7.12
N PHE A 126 -8.43 2.21 -7.95
CA PHE A 126 -8.44 2.95 -9.23
C PHE A 126 -8.75 2.08 -10.47
N SER A 127 -9.27 2.70 -11.54
CA SER A 127 -9.38 2.13 -12.91
C SER A 127 -8.71 3.02 -13.96
N VAL A 128 -7.67 2.50 -14.65
CA VAL A 128 -6.96 3.19 -15.75
C VAL A 128 -7.57 2.81 -17.10
N SER A 129 -7.80 3.77 -18.00
CA SER A 129 -8.28 3.53 -19.38
C SER A 129 -7.59 4.43 -20.39
N THR A 130 -6.48 4.00 -21.01
CA THR A 130 -5.72 4.83 -21.96
C THR A 130 -5.65 4.19 -23.34
N THR A 131 -5.40 4.96 -24.40
CA THR A 131 -5.15 4.40 -25.77
C THR A 131 -3.66 4.39 -26.16
N SER A 132 -2.79 4.78 -25.23
CA SER A 132 -1.33 4.95 -25.35
C SER A 132 -0.56 3.76 -24.74
N VAL A 133 0.72 3.61 -25.13
CA VAL A 133 1.63 2.55 -24.65
C VAL A 133 2.34 2.98 -23.37
N PHE A 134 2.20 2.22 -22.28
CA PHE A 134 3.00 2.43 -21.05
C PHE A 134 4.36 1.70 -21.15
N PRO A 135 5.50 2.35 -20.85
CA PRO A 135 6.82 1.70 -20.89
C PRO A 135 7.01 0.67 -19.75
N SER A 136 6.55 0.97 -18.52
CA SER A 136 6.51 0.00 -17.41
C SER A 136 5.56 0.45 -16.29
N ILE A 137 4.75 -0.46 -15.75
CA ILE A 137 3.92 -0.21 -14.55
C ILE A 137 4.36 -1.16 -13.44
N ASN A 138 4.75 -0.60 -12.28
CA ASN A 138 5.01 -1.38 -11.06
C ASN A 138 3.75 -1.35 -10.18
N LEU A 139 3.05 -2.47 -10.11
CA LEU A 139 1.75 -2.56 -9.45
C LEU A 139 1.89 -3.13 -8.04
N ASN A 140 2.01 -2.25 -7.04
CA ASN A 140 1.85 -2.65 -5.65
C ASN A 140 0.42 -2.35 -5.16
N ALA A 141 -0.34 -3.39 -4.78
CA ALA A 141 -1.58 -3.49 -3.98
C ALA A 141 -2.74 -2.48 -4.13
N ALA A 142 -2.60 -1.37 -4.85
CA ALA A 142 -3.52 -0.24 -4.85
C ALA A 142 -4.38 -0.15 -6.12
N VAL A 143 -3.94 -0.71 -7.26
CA VAL A 143 -4.71 -0.68 -8.52
C VAL A 143 -5.23 -2.07 -8.84
N THR A 144 -6.56 -2.21 -8.83
CA THR A 144 -7.22 -3.51 -8.96
C THR A 144 -7.78 -3.74 -10.37
N SER A 145 -7.79 -2.74 -11.25
CA SER A 145 -8.36 -2.86 -12.60
C SER A 145 -7.73 -1.92 -13.64
N TYR A 146 -7.47 -2.45 -14.84
CA TYR A 146 -6.97 -1.76 -16.02
C TYR A 146 -7.86 -2.13 -17.20
N SER A 147 -8.19 -1.15 -18.04
CA SER A 147 -9.04 -1.38 -19.21
C SER A 147 -8.54 -0.65 -20.45
N ASN A 148 -8.84 -1.17 -21.64
CA ASN A 148 -8.64 -0.48 -22.93
C ASN A 148 -7.21 -0.01 -23.24
N ALA A 149 -6.19 -0.47 -22.50
CA ALA A 149 -4.82 0.04 -22.54
C ALA A 149 -3.86 -0.80 -23.38
N ALA A 150 -2.72 -0.21 -23.78
CA ALA A 150 -1.56 -0.94 -24.27
C ALA A 150 -0.40 -0.81 -23.26
N ILE A 151 0.17 -1.93 -22.84
CA ILE A 151 1.16 -2.01 -21.77
C ILE A 151 2.37 -2.79 -22.26
N SER A 152 3.55 -2.17 -22.34
CA SER A 152 4.77 -2.89 -22.72
C SER A 152 5.22 -3.86 -21.63
N SER A 153 5.13 -3.46 -20.35
CA SER A 153 5.38 -4.37 -19.23
C SER A 153 4.46 -4.11 -18.03
N ALA A 154 3.83 -5.18 -17.53
CA ALA A 154 3.05 -5.20 -16.30
C ALA A 154 3.71 -6.16 -15.32
N SER A 155 4.15 -5.67 -14.16
CA SER A 155 4.68 -6.52 -13.08
C SER A 155 3.78 -6.39 -11.85
N ILE A 156 3.28 -7.52 -11.36
CA ILE A 156 2.35 -7.60 -10.23
C ILE A 156 2.99 -8.44 -9.13
N ASP A 157 3.04 -7.88 -7.93
CA ASP A 157 3.68 -8.52 -6.77
C ASP A 157 2.89 -8.27 -5.47
N GLY A 158 3.36 -8.86 -4.36
CA GLY A 158 2.88 -8.58 -3.01
C GLY A 158 1.56 -9.27 -2.64
N GLY A 159 1.18 -10.34 -3.34
CA GLY A 159 -0.10 -11.03 -3.12
C GLY A 159 -1.31 -10.19 -3.59
N SER A 160 -1.09 -9.28 -4.53
CA SER A 160 -2.10 -8.35 -5.02
C SER A 160 -3.12 -9.05 -5.93
N VAL A 161 -4.34 -8.49 -6.04
CA VAL A 161 -5.34 -8.94 -7.03
C VAL A 161 -5.59 -7.83 -8.06
N VAL A 162 -5.31 -8.11 -9.33
CA VAL A 162 -5.38 -7.15 -10.43
C VAL A 162 -6.27 -7.69 -11.55
N THR A 163 -7.02 -6.83 -12.22
CA THR A 163 -7.86 -7.19 -13.37
C THR A 163 -7.46 -6.39 -14.62
N PHE A 164 -7.39 -7.03 -15.79
CA PHE A 164 -7.21 -6.41 -17.10
C PHE A 164 -8.43 -6.71 -17.98
N ASN A 165 -8.98 -5.70 -18.66
CA ASN A 165 -10.11 -5.88 -19.58
C ASN A 165 -9.87 -5.14 -20.90
N ASN A 166 -9.91 -5.83 -22.04
CA ASN A 166 -9.64 -5.22 -23.36
C ASN A 166 -8.27 -4.52 -23.43
N VAL A 167 -7.23 -5.14 -22.84
CA VAL A 167 -5.86 -4.60 -22.77
C VAL A 167 -4.94 -5.37 -23.71
N ILE A 168 -3.91 -4.72 -24.23
CA ILE A 168 -2.79 -5.39 -24.91
C ILE A 168 -1.57 -5.31 -23.98
N ILE A 169 -0.99 -6.43 -23.60
CA ILE A 169 0.20 -6.51 -22.74
C ILE A 169 1.32 -7.23 -23.51
N GLU A 170 2.49 -6.61 -23.64
CA GLU A 170 3.62 -7.28 -24.29
C GLU A 170 4.37 -8.23 -23.34
N ASN A 171 4.60 -7.81 -22.10
CA ASN A 171 5.19 -8.65 -21.06
C ASN A 171 4.41 -8.55 -19.75
N LEU A 172 3.79 -9.64 -19.32
CA LEU A 172 3.12 -9.76 -18.04
C LEU A 172 3.99 -10.60 -17.08
N ILE A 173 4.32 -10.07 -15.91
CA ILE A 173 5.00 -10.77 -14.83
C ILE A 173 4.10 -10.76 -13.59
N VAL A 174 3.91 -11.90 -12.95
CA VAL A 174 3.06 -12.05 -11.76
C VAL A 174 3.77 -12.90 -10.72
N ASP A 175 4.04 -12.32 -9.55
CA ASP A 175 4.88 -12.90 -8.51
C ASP A 175 4.22 -12.92 -7.12
N ASN A 176 4.83 -13.71 -6.22
CA ASN A 176 4.53 -13.84 -4.79
C ASN A 176 3.04 -13.96 -4.45
N GLY A 177 2.36 -14.94 -5.04
CA GLY A 177 0.97 -15.26 -4.72
C GLY A 177 -0.05 -14.27 -5.27
N SER A 178 0.37 -13.36 -6.15
CA SER A 178 -0.54 -12.38 -6.75
C SER A 178 -1.49 -13.04 -7.75
N VAL A 179 -2.70 -12.50 -7.88
CA VAL A 179 -3.73 -12.98 -8.78
C VAL A 179 -4.00 -11.92 -9.84
N VAL A 180 -3.98 -12.32 -11.11
CA VAL A 180 -4.38 -11.49 -12.23
C VAL A 180 -5.56 -12.11 -12.96
N ASN A 181 -6.61 -11.31 -13.20
CA ASN A 181 -7.76 -11.69 -14.00
C ASN A 181 -7.73 -10.91 -15.32
N ILE A 182 -7.65 -11.57 -16.45
CA ILE A 182 -7.52 -10.97 -17.77
C ILE A 182 -8.74 -11.35 -18.61
N ALA A 183 -9.45 -10.36 -19.13
CA ALA A 183 -10.62 -10.54 -19.98
C ALA A 183 -10.47 -9.82 -21.33
N ASN A 184 -10.90 -10.44 -22.43
CA ASN A 184 -10.94 -9.86 -23.78
C ASN A 184 -9.63 -9.17 -24.22
N SER A 185 -8.48 -9.65 -23.75
CA SER A 185 -7.19 -8.98 -23.88
C SER A 185 -6.23 -9.77 -24.75
N ILE A 186 -5.11 -9.17 -25.12
CA ILE A 186 -4.00 -9.84 -25.80
C ILE A 186 -2.77 -9.74 -24.89
N VAL A 187 -2.18 -10.85 -24.50
CA VAL A 187 -0.95 -10.86 -23.70
C VAL A 187 0.12 -11.68 -24.43
N LYS A 188 1.21 -11.04 -24.88
CA LYS A 188 2.22 -11.71 -25.74
C LYS A 188 3.14 -12.63 -24.96
N ASN A 189 3.71 -12.15 -23.85
CA ASN A 189 4.56 -12.95 -22.96
C ASN A 189 3.97 -12.94 -21.56
N VAL A 190 3.89 -14.11 -20.93
CA VAL A 190 3.42 -14.25 -19.55
C VAL A 190 4.51 -14.95 -18.76
N THR A 191 4.87 -14.39 -17.61
CA THR A 191 5.73 -15.03 -16.62
C THR A 191 4.99 -15.05 -15.30
N LEU A 192 4.73 -16.24 -14.75
CA LEU A 192 4.13 -16.41 -13.44
C LEU A 192 5.13 -17.12 -12.54
N ASN A 193 5.41 -16.58 -11.35
CA ASN A 193 6.29 -17.23 -10.38
C ASN A 193 5.63 -17.31 -9.00
N ASN A 194 6.20 -18.14 -8.13
CA ASN A 194 5.98 -18.13 -6.67
C ASN A 194 4.50 -18.08 -6.23
N GLY A 195 3.69 -19.04 -6.71
CA GLY A 195 2.29 -19.23 -6.29
C GLY A 195 1.30 -18.24 -6.91
N SER A 196 1.73 -17.43 -7.88
CA SER A 196 0.87 -16.51 -8.61
C SER A 196 -0.20 -17.20 -9.45
N VAL A 197 -1.30 -16.50 -9.73
CA VAL A 197 -2.41 -17.03 -10.53
C VAL A 197 -2.73 -16.05 -11.64
N ALA A 198 -2.85 -16.53 -12.88
CA ALA A 198 -3.37 -15.75 -14.00
C ALA A 198 -4.58 -16.44 -14.63
N ASN A 199 -5.71 -15.73 -14.66
CA ASN A 199 -6.98 -16.20 -15.20
C ASN A 199 -7.30 -15.44 -16.49
N PHE A 200 -7.18 -16.08 -17.65
CA PHE A 200 -7.51 -15.51 -18.95
C PHE A 200 -8.91 -15.96 -19.39
N ASN A 201 -9.78 -15.03 -19.76
CA ASN A 201 -11.13 -15.27 -20.27
C ASN A 201 -11.33 -14.53 -21.59
N GLY A 202 -11.63 -15.26 -22.68
CA GLY A 202 -11.80 -14.67 -24.01
C GLY A 202 -10.59 -13.87 -24.50
N SER A 203 -9.40 -14.19 -24.01
CA SER A 203 -8.15 -13.46 -24.23
C SER A 203 -7.14 -14.28 -25.03
N SER A 204 -6.41 -13.64 -25.93
CA SER A 204 -5.30 -14.28 -26.63
C SER A 204 -4.05 -14.24 -25.76
N VAL A 205 -3.45 -15.40 -25.51
CA VAL A 205 -2.20 -15.54 -24.73
C VAL A 205 -1.11 -16.06 -25.66
N GLY A 206 0.05 -15.41 -25.67
CA GLY A 206 1.24 -15.85 -26.39
C GLY A 206 2.04 -16.86 -25.58
N PHE A 207 3.32 -16.63 -25.32
CA PHE A 207 4.22 -17.61 -24.69
C PHE A 207 4.21 -17.50 -23.15
N PRO A 208 3.59 -18.46 -22.41
CA PRO A 208 3.67 -18.47 -20.96
C PRO A 208 4.93 -19.20 -20.45
N SER A 209 5.52 -18.64 -19.39
CA SER A 209 6.50 -19.24 -18.49
C SER A 209 5.84 -19.33 -17.11
N VAL A 210 5.63 -20.54 -16.61
CA VAL A 210 4.94 -20.77 -15.33
C VAL A 210 5.91 -21.50 -14.42
N ASN A 211 6.34 -20.85 -13.35
CA ASN A 211 7.34 -21.36 -12.40
C ASN A 211 6.78 -21.34 -10.98
N GLY A 212 7.41 -22.09 -10.08
CA GLY A 212 7.17 -21.94 -8.65
C GLY A 212 5.71 -22.10 -8.25
N GLY A 213 5.03 -23.16 -8.71
CA GLY A 213 3.64 -23.47 -8.35
C GLY A 213 2.60 -22.42 -8.74
N ALA A 214 2.95 -21.53 -9.67
CA ALA A 214 2.00 -20.61 -10.26
C ALA A 214 0.96 -21.33 -11.12
N VAL A 215 -0.18 -20.67 -11.36
CA VAL A 215 -1.34 -21.21 -12.06
C VAL A 215 -1.69 -20.34 -13.24
N LEU A 216 -1.79 -20.93 -14.43
CA LEU A 216 -2.32 -20.26 -15.60
C LEU A 216 -3.63 -20.93 -16.03
N ASN A 217 -4.74 -20.24 -15.78
CA ASN A 217 -6.06 -20.65 -16.23
C ASN A 217 -6.39 -19.94 -17.55
N ASN A 218 -6.37 -20.67 -18.67
CA ASN A 218 -6.77 -20.12 -19.96
C ASN A 218 -8.15 -20.65 -20.38
N ASN A 219 -9.18 -19.83 -20.21
CA ASN A 219 -10.57 -20.15 -20.52
C ASN A 219 -11.01 -19.58 -21.89
N SER A 220 -10.06 -19.32 -22.80
CA SER A 220 -10.36 -18.80 -24.13
C SER A 220 -10.72 -19.93 -25.11
N PRO A 221 -11.75 -19.76 -25.96
CA PRO A 221 -11.87 -20.60 -27.14
C PRO A 221 -10.63 -20.33 -28.01
N ALA A 222 -9.84 -21.37 -28.28
CA ALA A 222 -8.65 -21.23 -29.11
C ALA A 222 -9.03 -20.61 -30.47
N PRO A 223 -8.38 -19.52 -30.90
CA PRO A 223 -8.50 -19.05 -32.27
C PRO A 223 -8.21 -20.20 -33.23
N ALA A 224 -9.02 -20.36 -34.27
CA ALA A 224 -8.84 -21.40 -35.27
C ALA A 224 -7.40 -21.36 -35.82
N GLY A 225 -6.65 -22.45 -35.63
CA GLY A 225 -5.26 -22.59 -36.09
C GLY A 225 -4.17 -22.24 -35.07
N SER A 226 -4.53 -21.85 -33.84
CA SER A 226 -3.58 -21.73 -32.73
C SER A 226 -3.72 -22.90 -31.77
N SER A 227 -2.61 -23.51 -31.39
CA SER A 227 -2.59 -24.53 -30.33
C SER A 227 -3.08 -23.88 -29.05
N SER A 228 -4.27 -24.27 -28.57
CA SER A 228 -4.70 -23.95 -27.22
C SER A 228 -3.57 -24.38 -26.28
N PHE A 229 -2.92 -23.43 -25.62
CA PHE A 229 -2.02 -23.79 -24.53
C PHE A 229 -2.85 -24.60 -23.53
N PRO A 230 -2.40 -25.80 -23.12
CA PRO A 230 -3.11 -26.55 -22.10
C PRO A 230 -3.22 -25.65 -20.86
N VAL A 231 -4.38 -25.71 -20.20
CA VAL A 231 -4.58 -25.04 -18.91
C VAL A 231 -3.52 -25.61 -17.96
N ILE A 232 -2.47 -24.84 -17.66
CA ILE A 232 -1.46 -25.21 -16.66
C ILE A 232 -2.08 -24.91 -15.30
N LYS A 233 -3.00 -25.80 -14.88
CA LYS A 233 -3.49 -25.82 -13.50
C LYS A 233 -2.31 -26.19 -12.62
N SER A 234 -2.17 -25.59 -11.45
CA SER A 234 -1.18 -26.02 -10.45
C SER A 234 -1.18 -27.53 -10.40
N PHE A 235 -0.09 -28.17 -10.77
CA PHE A 235 0.08 -29.58 -10.51
C PHE A 235 0.13 -29.69 -8.98
N GLN A 236 -0.95 -30.19 -8.39
CA GLN A 236 -0.87 -30.63 -7.01
C GLN A 236 0.10 -31.81 -6.98
N VAL A 237 0.84 -32.01 -5.89
CA VAL A 237 1.72 -33.19 -5.74
C VAL A 237 0.96 -34.49 -6.01
N SER A 238 -0.34 -34.54 -5.68
CA SER A 238 -1.24 -35.68 -5.94
C SER A 238 -1.63 -35.88 -7.41
N GLN A 239 -1.38 -34.91 -8.28
CA GLN A 239 -1.74 -34.92 -9.70
C GLN A 239 -0.53 -34.94 -10.63
N MET A 240 0.68 -35.12 -10.09
CA MET A 240 1.88 -35.28 -10.91
C MET A 240 1.81 -36.57 -11.72
N ASP A 241 1.99 -36.46 -13.03
CA ASP A 241 2.10 -37.59 -13.94
C ASP A 241 3.44 -37.53 -14.69
N ILE A 242 4.23 -38.58 -14.56
CA ILE A 242 5.57 -38.73 -15.16
C ILE A 242 5.55 -39.62 -16.41
N SER A 243 4.37 -40.02 -16.89
CA SER A 243 4.21 -40.92 -18.05
C SER A 243 4.71 -40.32 -19.37
N THR A 244 4.88 -39.00 -19.44
CA THR A 244 5.40 -38.27 -20.61
C THR A 244 6.63 -37.44 -20.24
N VAL A 245 7.48 -37.13 -21.23
CA VAL A 245 8.67 -36.28 -21.03
C VAL A 245 8.29 -34.88 -20.53
N SER A 246 7.18 -34.33 -21.04
CA SER A 246 6.64 -33.04 -20.58
C SER A 246 6.18 -33.13 -19.13
N GLY A 247 5.35 -34.13 -18.80
CA GLY A 247 4.84 -34.32 -17.44
C GLY A 247 5.94 -34.57 -16.40
N ALA A 248 7.01 -35.27 -16.78
CA ALA A 248 8.18 -35.45 -15.91
C ALA A 248 8.92 -34.13 -15.63
N SER A 249 9.01 -33.23 -16.61
CA SER A 249 9.63 -31.92 -16.45
C SER A 249 8.79 -31.01 -15.55
N ASP A 250 7.47 -31.04 -15.74
CA ASP A 250 6.49 -30.31 -14.92
C ASP A 250 6.46 -30.83 -13.46
N ALA A 251 6.58 -32.15 -13.29
CA ALA A 251 6.66 -32.78 -11.96
C ALA A 251 7.90 -32.33 -11.18
N ILE A 252 9.06 -32.19 -11.83
CA ILE A 252 10.29 -31.68 -11.19
C ILE A 252 10.08 -30.25 -10.69
N GLN A 253 9.51 -29.37 -11.52
CA GLN A 253 9.24 -27.98 -11.13
C GLN A 253 8.24 -27.90 -9.96
N THR A 254 7.20 -28.74 -10.00
CA THR A 254 6.18 -28.83 -8.96
C THR A 254 6.77 -29.30 -7.62
N ALA A 255 7.63 -30.32 -7.68
CA ALA A 255 8.33 -30.83 -6.51
C ALA A 255 9.29 -29.78 -5.92
N ASP A 256 10.08 -29.10 -6.76
CA ASP A 256 10.99 -28.04 -6.31
C ASP A 256 10.23 -26.92 -5.60
N PHE A 257 9.13 -26.44 -6.18
CA PHE A 257 8.29 -25.45 -5.53
C PHE A 257 7.71 -25.93 -4.19
N SER A 258 7.19 -27.17 -4.16
CA SER A 258 6.63 -27.74 -2.93
C SER A 258 7.69 -27.82 -1.82
N LEU A 259 8.93 -28.17 -2.19
CA LEU A 259 10.07 -28.16 -1.27
C LEU A 259 10.46 -26.75 -0.83
N GLN A 260 10.41 -25.76 -1.72
CA GLN A 260 10.62 -24.36 -1.37
C GLN A 260 9.57 -23.86 -0.36
N GLN A 261 8.28 -24.17 -0.57
CA GLN A 261 7.21 -23.82 0.35
C GLN A 261 7.43 -24.42 1.76
N ILE A 262 7.78 -25.72 1.82
CA ILE A 262 8.12 -26.39 3.10
C ILE A 262 9.35 -25.74 3.75
N SER A 263 10.35 -25.36 2.96
CA SER A 263 11.57 -24.72 3.45
C SER A 263 11.29 -23.30 3.98
N GLN A 264 10.44 -22.53 3.32
CA GLN A 264 9.97 -21.22 3.82
C GLN A 264 9.17 -21.37 5.12
N ALA A 265 8.28 -22.37 5.21
CA ALA A 265 7.54 -22.65 6.44
C ALA A 265 8.49 -23.00 7.60
N ARG A 266 9.49 -23.86 7.36
CA ARG A 266 10.53 -24.19 8.35
C ARG A 266 11.35 -22.96 8.75
N ALA A 267 11.72 -22.10 7.81
CA ALA A 267 12.43 -20.86 8.09
C ALA A 267 11.61 -19.91 8.99
N LYS A 268 10.30 -19.76 8.71
CA LYS A 268 9.38 -18.95 9.55
C LYS A 268 9.26 -19.52 10.97
N LEU A 269 9.14 -20.84 11.10
CA LEU A 269 9.10 -21.50 12.41
C LEU A 269 10.42 -21.36 13.17
N GLY A 270 11.56 -21.50 12.49
CA GLY A 270 12.88 -21.27 13.10
C GLY A 270 13.07 -19.84 13.60
N ALA A 271 12.64 -18.86 12.80
CA ALA A 271 12.67 -17.45 13.22
C ALA A 271 11.78 -17.19 14.46
N LEU A 272 10.58 -17.79 14.49
CA LEU A 272 9.70 -17.74 15.68
C LEU A 272 10.35 -18.39 16.89
N GLN A 273 10.99 -19.54 16.73
CA GLN A 273 11.72 -20.21 17.80
C GLN A 273 12.82 -19.31 18.37
N SER A 274 13.67 -18.72 17.53
CA SER A 274 14.72 -17.79 17.99
C SER A 274 14.16 -16.59 18.74
N ARG A 275 12.99 -16.08 18.32
CA ARG A 275 12.30 -15.00 19.02
C ARG A 275 11.75 -15.45 20.37
N PHE A 276 11.22 -16.67 20.48
CA PHE A 276 10.80 -17.23 21.77
C PHE A 276 11.99 -17.43 22.70
N GLU A 277 13.11 -17.98 22.22
CA GLU A 277 14.34 -18.15 23.02
C GLU A 277 14.85 -16.81 23.56
N SER A 278 14.91 -15.77 22.71
CA SER A 278 15.30 -14.41 23.14
C SER A 278 14.33 -13.81 24.16
N SER A 279 13.02 -13.98 23.93
CA SER A 279 11.99 -13.48 24.84
C SER A 279 12.05 -14.18 26.21
N ILE A 280 12.26 -15.50 26.22
CA ILE A 280 12.41 -16.30 27.45
C ILE A 280 13.65 -15.85 28.22
N ALA A 281 14.79 -15.68 27.55
CA ALA A 281 16.02 -15.22 28.20
C ALA A 281 15.84 -13.84 28.85
N ASN A 282 15.17 -12.91 28.17
CA ASN A 282 14.86 -11.59 28.72
C ASN A 282 13.90 -11.69 29.93
N LEU A 283 12.85 -12.50 29.83
CA LEU A 283 11.92 -12.73 30.94
C LEU A 283 12.59 -13.36 32.15
N GLN A 284 13.54 -14.28 31.96
CA GLN A 284 14.32 -14.88 33.06
C GLN A 284 15.16 -13.82 33.78
N VAL A 285 15.90 -12.97 33.04
CA VAL A 285 16.67 -11.86 33.62
C VAL A 285 15.76 -10.88 34.36
N THR A 286 14.60 -10.55 33.78
CA THR A 286 13.63 -9.66 34.42
C THR A 286 13.07 -10.28 35.71
N SER A 287 12.76 -11.58 35.70
CA SER A 287 12.28 -12.32 36.86
C SER A 287 13.32 -12.36 37.97
N GLU A 288 14.60 -12.57 37.65
CA GLU A 288 15.70 -12.56 38.61
C GLU A 288 15.87 -11.17 39.24
N ASN A 289 15.87 -10.11 38.43
CA ASN A 289 15.94 -8.73 38.91
C ASN A 289 14.75 -8.34 39.78
N LEU A 290 13.53 -8.77 39.41
CA LEU A 290 12.32 -8.53 40.19
C LEU A 290 12.39 -9.27 41.53
N SER A 291 12.84 -10.52 41.53
CA SER A 291 13.03 -11.32 42.75
C SER A 291 14.05 -10.68 43.69
N ALA A 292 15.21 -10.26 43.17
CA ALA A 292 16.24 -9.56 43.94
C ALA A 292 15.78 -8.19 44.47
N SER A 293 14.97 -7.47 43.70
CA SER A 293 14.37 -6.19 44.15
C SER A 293 13.34 -6.43 45.26
N ARG A 294 12.51 -7.46 45.11
CA ARG A 294 11.53 -7.86 46.14
C ARG A 294 12.22 -8.32 47.43
N SER A 295 13.29 -9.11 47.34
CA SER A 295 14.09 -9.52 48.52
C SER A 295 14.61 -8.29 49.25
N ARG A 296 15.18 -7.31 48.55
CA ARG A 296 15.69 -6.07 49.16
C ARG A 296 14.62 -5.26 49.88
N ILE A 297 13.42 -5.18 49.32
CA ILE A 297 12.27 -4.51 49.98
C ILE A 297 11.88 -5.29 51.23
N LEU A 298 11.68 -6.60 51.12
CA LEU A 298 11.28 -7.45 52.24
C LEU A 298 12.31 -7.45 53.38
N ASP A 299 13.61 -7.53 53.05
CA ASP A 299 14.69 -7.49 54.03
C ASP A 299 14.78 -6.14 54.74
N ALA A 300 14.58 -5.03 54.01
CA ALA A 300 14.55 -3.68 54.58
C ALA A 300 13.34 -3.49 55.51
N ASP A 301 12.16 -3.96 55.11
CA ASP A 301 10.93 -3.91 55.90
C ASP A 301 11.08 -4.76 57.17
N PHE A 302 11.64 -5.97 57.05
CA PHE A 302 11.88 -6.84 58.20
C PHE A 302 12.90 -6.23 59.18
N ALA A 303 13.97 -5.62 58.67
CA ALA A 303 14.95 -4.93 59.50
C ALA A 303 14.33 -3.73 60.24
N ALA A 304 13.50 -2.93 59.56
CA ALA A 304 12.80 -1.80 60.16
C ALA A 304 11.80 -2.23 61.24
N GLU A 305 11.00 -3.26 60.97
CA GLU A 305 10.03 -3.78 61.94
C GLU A 305 10.71 -4.41 63.15
N THR A 306 11.79 -5.17 62.95
CA THR A 306 12.58 -5.75 64.05
C THR A 306 13.23 -4.66 64.91
N ALA A 307 13.72 -3.59 64.31
CA ALA A 307 14.25 -2.44 65.03
C ALA A 307 13.15 -1.71 65.82
N ASN A 308 11.95 -1.54 65.24
CA ASN A 308 10.80 -0.94 65.92
C ASN A 308 10.30 -1.80 67.09
N LEU A 309 10.23 -3.12 66.91
CA LEU A 309 9.89 -4.09 67.94
C LEU A 309 10.91 -4.03 69.09
N SER A 310 12.21 -4.07 68.75
CA SER A 310 13.29 -3.99 69.73
C SER A 310 13.26 -2.67 70.50
N ARG A 311 13.06 -1.54 69.81
CA ARG A 311 12.89 -0.22 70.44
C ARG A 311 11.69 -0.21 71.38
N SER A 312 10.56 -0.76 70.95
CA SER A 312 9.33 -0.83 71.76
C SER A 312 9.53 -1.67 73.01
N GLN A 313 10.21 -2.81 72.91
CA GLN A 313 10.56 -3.67 74.04
C GLN A 313 11.50 -2.96 75.03
N ILE A 314 12.54 -2.28 74.53
CA ILE A 314 13.47 -1.49 75.37
C ILE A 314 12.72 -0.34 76.07
N LEU A 315 11.85 0.38 75.36
CA LEU A 315 11.04 1.45 75.95
C LEU A 315 10.06 0.94 77.00
N GLN A 316 9.46 -0.23 76.80
CA GLN A 316 8.60 -0.88 77.80
C GLN A 316 9.41 -1.26 79.05
N GLN A 317 10.57 -1.90 78.89
CA GLN A 317 11.46 -2.24 80.00
C GLN A 317 11.96 -0.99 80.74
N ALA A 318 12.44 0.03 80.02
CA ALA A 318 12.87 1.31 80.58
C ALA A 318 11.72 2.06 81.26
N GLY A 319 10.51 2.06 80.69
CA GLY A 319 9.31 2.65 81.27
C GLY A 319 8.97 2.00 82.61
N THR A 320 9.00 0.66 82.69
CA THR A 320 8.77 -0.05 83.96
C THR A 320 9.86 0.23 85.00
N ALA A 321 11.13 0.28 84.60
CA ALA A 321 12.24 0.60 85.49
C ALA A 321 12.21 2.06 85.96
N MET A 322 11.87 3.00 85.08
CA MET A 322 11.71 4.42 85.42
C MET A 322 10.51 4.66 86.33
N VAL A 323 9.39 3.96 86.12
CA VAL A 323 8.25 3.98 87.04
C VAL A 323 8.64 3.39 88.39
N ALA A 324 9.38 2.27 88.43
CA ALA A 324 9.88 1.70 89.67
C ALA A 324 10.80 2.67 90.42
N GLN A 325 11.73 3.34 89.72
CA GLN A 325 12.62 4.34 90.30
C GLN A 325 11.87 5.59 90.77
N ALA A 326 10.91 6.08 89.98
CA ALA A 326 10.07 7.22 90.32
C ALA A 326 9.13 6.92 91.50
N ASN A 327 8.74 5.66 91.71
CA ASN A 327 7.96 5.25 92.89
C ASN A 327 8.83 5.11 94.15
N GLN A 328 10.13 4.80 94.00
CA GLN A 328 11.07 4.73 95.12
C GLN A 328 11.55 6.11 95.58
N LEU A 329 11.65 7.08 94.67
CA LEU A 329 12.16 8.43 94.97
C LEU A 329 11.33 9.19 96.05
N PRO A 330 9.98 9.19 96.03
CA PRO A 330 9.16 9.79 97.09
C PRO A 330 9.34 9.12 98.45
N GLN A 331 9.60 7.81 98.48
CA GLN A 331 9.85 7.09 99.73
C GLN A 331 11.17 7.54 100.37
N GLY A 332 12.18 7.84 99.55
CA GLY A 332 13.44 8.46 100.00
C GLY A 332 13.22 9.87 100.55
N VAL A 333 12.38 10.69 99.90
CA VAL A 333 12.05 12.05 100.38
C VAL A 333 11.26 12.00 101.70
N LEU A 334 10.35 11.04 101.86
CA LEU A 334 9.63 10.84 103.12
C LEU A 334 10.57 10.39 104.27
N ALA A 335 11.70 9.75 103.97
CA ALA A 335 12.72 9.44 104.96
C ALA A 335 13.52 10.69 105.40
N LEU A 336 13.63 11.73 104.56
CA LEU A 336 14.24 13.02 104.91
C LEU A 336 13.29 13.97 105.67
N LEU A 337 11.98 13.71 105.65
CA LEU A 337 10.97 14.50 106.37
C LEU A 337 10.59 13.91 107.74
N ARG A 338 11.35 12.92 108.23
CA ARG A 338 11.14 12.26 109.53
C ARG A 338 12.19 12.67 110.55
#